data_AF-A0AAW4PDJ6-F1
#
_entry.id   AF-A0AAW4PDJ6-F1
#
_cell.length_a   1.000
_cell.length_b   1.000
_cell.length_c   1.000
_cell.angle_alpha   90.00
_cell.angle_beta   90.00
_cell.angle_gamma   90.00
#
_symmetry.space_group_name_H-M   'P 1'
#
loop_
_entity.id
_entity.type
_entity.pdbx_description
1 polymer ?
#
loop_
_entity_poly.entity_id
_entity_poly.type
_entity_poly.pdbx_seq_one_letter_code
_entity_poly.pdbx_strand_id
1 'polypeptide(L)'
;MAITDKIYVKNHQQLVSQLETSFPKGAFKGATLDILFQGEGLAKLDDASQDRVLDFAEDFLDCDCQANPHCGCPERKFVAYLLELREQGLGPDAVVDVMSDDYLLYAYPGDVLSFLDDSVRTLEAVETLAEVDGRDDVAEEVQQRRNRLM
;
A
#
# COMPACT_ATOMS: atom_id res chain seq x y z
N MET A 1 -10.03 10.12 -1.92
CA MET A 1 -9.88 8.81 -2.58
C MET A 1 -8.76 8.09 -1.87
N ALA A 2 -8.88 6.79 -1.59
CA ALA A 2 -7.84 6.07 -0.86
C ALA A 2 -6.55 6.01 -1.70
N ILE A 3 -5.37 6.01 -1.06
CA ILE A 3 -4.10 5.86 -1.78
C ILE A 3 -4.05 4.56 -2.58
N THR A 4 -4.68 3.49 -2.08
CA THR A 4 -4.78 2.17 -2.72
C THR A 4 -5.51 2.19 -4.07
N ASP A 5 -6.40 3.17 -4.31
CA ASP A 5 -7.03 3.36 -5.63
C ASP A 5 -6.05 3.91 -6.68
N LYS A 6 -4.91 4.44 -6.23
CA LYS A 6 -3.87 5.08 -7.05
C LYS A 6 -2.57 4.28 -7.09
N ILE A 7 -2.62 3.03 -6.64
CA ILE A 7 -1.51 2.08 -6.77
C ILE A 7 -1.73 1.23 -8.02
N TYR A 8 -0.73 1.23 -8.89
CA TYR A 8 -0.77 0.58 -10.20
C TYR A 8 0.32 -0.48 -10.32
N VAL A 9 0.06 -1.48 -11.15
CA VAL A 9 1.04 -2.52 -11.46
C VAL A 9 2.05 -2.00 -12.50
N LYS A 10 3.32 -1.99 -12.14
CA LYS A 10 4.48 -1.71 -13.01
C LYS A 10 4.58 -2.82 -14.06
N ASN A 11 5.01 -2.48 -15.27
CA ASN A 11 5.11 -3.41 -16.40
C ASN A 11 3.79 -4.14 -16.74
N HIS A 12 2.63 -3.53 -16.45
CA HIS A 12 1.29 -4.12 -16.67
C HIS A 12 1.11 -4.83 -18.01
N GLN A 13 1.54 -4.21 -19.12
CA GLN A 13 1.41 -4.80 -20.46
C GLN A 13 2.24 -6.07 -20.64
N GLN A 14 3.43 -6.14 -20.03
CA GLN A 14 4.28 -7.32 -20.05
C GLN A 14 3.63 -8.47 -19.25
N LEU A 15 3.13 -8.17 -18.05
CA LEU A 15 2.45 -9.17 -17.21
C LEU A 15 1.18 -9.70 -17.87
N VAL A 16 0.35 -8.83 -18.48
CA VAL A 16 -0.81 -9.25 -19.26
C VAL A 16 -0.40 -10.18 -20.42
N SER A 17 0.71 -9.89 -21.08
CA SER A 17 1.22 -10.73 -22.18
C SER A 17 1.71 -12.10 -21.69
N GLN A 18 2.37 -12.18 -20.54
CA GLN A 18 2.87 -13.44 -19.96
C GLN A 18 1.72 -14.32 -19.43
N LEU A 19 0.73 -13.69 -18.78
CA LEU A 19 -0.42 -14.38 -18.21
C LEU A 19 -1.47 -14.80 -19.26
N GLU A 20 -1.37 -14.24 -20.47
CA GLU A 20 -2.35 -14.41 -21.56
C GLU A 20 -3.78 -14.02 -21.12
N THR A 21 -3.89 -13.20 -20.07
CA THR A 21 -5.14 -12.84 -19.40
C THR A 21 -5.12 -11.35 -19.07
N SER A 22 -6.19 -10.64 -19.44
CA SER A 22 -6.33 -9.20 -19.17
C SER A 22 -6.81 -8.95 -17.74
N PHE A 23 -6.22 -7.94 -17.09
CA PHE A 23 -6.63 -7.47 -15.77
C PHE A 23 -6.48 -5.94 -15.65
N PRO A 24 -7.16 -5.28 -14.69
CA PRO A 24 -7.06 -3.84 -14.48
C PRO A 24 -5.63 -3.37 -14.16
N LYS A 25 -5.31 -2.10 -14.41
CA LYS A 25 -3.99 -1.55 -14.02
C LYS A 25 -3.81 -1.36 -12.52
N GLY A 26 -4.89 -1.18 -11.77
CA GLY A 26 -4.83 -0.94 -10.33
C GLY A 26 -4.52 -2.22 -9.57
N ALA A 27 -3.58 -2.16 -8.64
CA ALA A 27 -3.09 -3.32 -7.88
C ALA A 27 -4.17 -3.91 -6.95
N PHE A 28 -4.92 -3.03 -6.27
CA PHE A 28 -5.98 -3.41 -5.32
C PHE A 28 -7.36 -3.56 -5.97
N LYS A 29 -7.45 -3.70 -7.30
CA LYS A 29 -8.72 -4.08 -7.93
C LYS A 29 -8.93 -5.58 -7.73
N GLY A 30 -10.13 -5.99 -7.35
CA GLY A 30 -10.43 -7.40 -7.04
C GLY A 30 -9.94 -8.37 -8.12
N ALA A 31 -10.21 -8.06 -9.40
CA ALA A 31 -9.72 -8.87 -10.52
C ALA A 31 -8.18 -8.96 -10.61
N THR A 32 -7.46 -7.89 -10.26
CA THR A 32 -5.99 -7.92 -10.18
C THR A 32 -5.54 -8.80 -9.03
N LEU A 33 -6.19 -8.69 -7.86
CA LEU A 33 -5.89 -9.51 -6.70
C LEU A 33 -6.08 -11.01 -6.98
N ASP A 34 -7.19 -11.35 -7.62
CA ASP A 34 -7.51 -12.73 -8.01
C ASP A 34 -6.54 -13.29 -9.05
N ILE A 35 -6.18 -12.50 -10.07
CA ILE A 35 -5.37 -12.96 -11.21
C ILE A 35 -3.89 -13.04 -10.87
N LEU A 36 -3.33 -12.02 -10.20
CA LEU A 36 -1.89 -11.98 -9.91
C LEU A 36 -1.51 -12.82 -8.70
N PHE A 37 -2.34 -12.84 -7.66
CA PHE A 37 -1.90 -13.33 -6.35
C PHE A 37 -2.64 -14.58 -5.85
N GLN A 38 -3.61 -15.12 -6.61
CA GLN A 38 -4.32 -16.36 -6.25
C GLN A 38 -4.36 -17.43 -7.35
N GLY A 39 -3.91 -17.13 -8.57
CA GLY A 39 -4.10 -17.98 -9.74
C GLY A 39 -2.92 -18.89 -10.12
N GLU A 40 -3.19 -19.84 -11.03
CA GLU A 40 -2.20 -20.63 -11.79
C GLU A 40 -1.26 -19.76 -12.66
N GLY A 41 -1.53 -18.46 -12.77
CA GLY A 41 -0.80 -17.49 -13.58
C GLY A 41 0.61 -17.18 -13.07
N LEU A 42 0.88 -17.35 -11.77
CA LEU A 42 2.21 -17.15 -11.17
C LEU A 42 3.29 -17.97 -11.88
N ALA A 43 2.99 -19.22 -12.24
CA ALA A 43 3.92 -20.12 -12.93
C ALA A 43 4.23 -19.72 -14.39
N LYS A 44 3.48 -18.76 -14.96
CA LYS A 44 3.73 -18.23 -16.31
C LYS A 44 4.57 -16.95 -16.30
N LEU A 45 4.79 -16.35 -15.13
CA LEU A 45 5.63 -15.17 -15.00
C LEU A 45 7.10 -15.56 -15.12
N ASP A 46 7.94 -14.60 -15.51
CA ASP A 46 9.38 -14.77 -15.34
C ASP A 46 9.78 -14.80 -13.85
N ASP A 47 10.87 -15.47 -13.52
CA ASP A 47 11.31 -15.69 -12.13
C ASP A 47 11.34 -14.38 -11.32
N ALA A 48 11.86 -13.29 -11.91
CA ALA A 48 11.99 -12.00 -11.24
C ALA A 48 10.65 -11.31 -10.97
N SER A 49 9.63 -11.55 -11.80
CA SER A 49 8.28 -11.04 -11.60
C SER A 49 7.50 -11.95 -10.65
N GLN A 50 7.73 -13.26 -10.72
CA GLN A 50 7.14 -14.24 -9.82
C GLN A 50 7.55 -13.98 -8.37
N ASP A 51 8.85 -13.77 -8.11
CA ASP A 51 9.38 -13.50 -6.76
C ASP A 51 8.68 -12.29 -6.12
N ARG A 52 8.63 -11.14 -6.81
CA ARG A 52 7.99 -9.91 -6.30
C ARG A 52 6.49 -10.04 -6.06
N VAL A 53 5.81 -10.84 -6.88
CA VAL A 53 4.38 -11.11 -6.71
C VAL A 53 4.14 -12.01 -5.50
N LEU A 54 5.03 -12.98 -5.25
CA LEU A 54 4.99 -13.81 -4.04
C LEU A 54 5.29 -12.97 -2.79
N ASP A 55 6.30 -12.10 -2.82
CA ASP A 55 6.61 -11.19 -1.71
C ASP A 55 5.39 -10.33 -1.33
N PHE A 56 4.70 -9.76 -2.33
CA PHE A 56 3.46 -9.03 -2.08
C PHE A 56 2.37 -9.91 -1.45
N ALA A 57 2.21 -11.14 -1.92
CA ALA A 57 1.20 -12.06 -1.39
C ALA A 57 1.50 -12.41 0.08
N GLU A 58 2.75 -12.69 0.41
CA GLU A 58 3.20 -12.99 1.76
C GLU A 58 2.97 -11.79 2.70
N ASP A 59 3.39 -10.59 2.30
CA ASP A 59 3.30 -9.41 3.16
C ASP A 59 1.85 -8.93 3.34
N PHE A 60 1.08 -8.87 2.25
CA PHE A 60 -0.21 -8.18 2.26
C PHE A 60 -1.43 -9.11 2.25
N LEU A 61 -1.32 -10.34 1.75
CA LEU A 61 -2.47 -11.26 1.67
C LEU A 61 -2.50 -12.31 2.79
N ASP A 62 -1.47 -12.43 3.62
CA ASP A 62 -1.45 -13.38 4.73
C ASP A 62 -2.45 -13.00 5.84
N CYS A 63 -3.67 -13.52 5.77
CA CYS A 63 -4.70 -13.37 6.79
C CYS A 63 -5.75 -14.50 6.74
N ASP A 64 -6.29 -14.84 7.91
CA ASP A 64 -7.30 -15.90 8.09
C ASP A 64 -8.74 -15.47 7.74
N CYS A 65 -8.92 -14.35 7.03
CA CYS A 65 -10.25 -13.87 6.68
C CYS A 65 -10.89 -14.77 5.61
N GLN A 66 -12.15 -15.16 5.80
CA GLN A 66 -12.89 -15.95 4.82
C GLN A 66 -13.03 -15.25 3.45
N ALA A 67 -13.03 -13.91 3.45
CA ALA A 67 -13.15 -13.11 2.23
C ALA A 67 -11.79 -12.75 1.60
N ASN A 68 -10.68 -13.36 2.02
CA ASN A 68 -9.35 -13.10 1.44
C ASN A 68 -9.35 -13.38 -0.08
N PRO A 69 -8.93 -12.42 -0.94
CA PRO A 69 -8.19 -11.17 -0.65
C PRO A 69 -9.08 -9.93 -0.54
N HIS A 70 -10.38 -10.06 -0.77
CA HIS A 70 -11.41 -9.00 -0.74
C HIS A 70 -11.86 -8.57 0.67
N CYS A 71 -11.08 -8.87 1.70
CA CYS A 71 -11.42 -8.57 3.10
C CYS A 71 -10.97 -7.17 3.57
N GLY A 72 -10.25 -6.43 2.72
CA GLY A 72 -9.70 -5.10 3.05
C GLY A 72 -8.44 -5.14 3.91
N CYS A 73 -7.95 -6.32 4.29
CA CYS A 73 -6.65 -6.47 4.96
C CYS A 73 -5.47 -6.05 4.08
N PRO A 74 -5.42 -6.40 2.77
CA PRO A 74 -4.30 -6.01 1.91
C PRO A 74 -4.12 -4.50 1.84
N GLU A 75 -5.20 -3.76 1.64
CA GLU A 75 -5.20 -2.30 1.60
C GLU A 75 -4.74 -1.70 2.93
N ARG A 76 -5.21 -2.24 4.06
CA ARG A 76 -4.83 -1.76 5.40
C ARG A 76 -3.35 -2.01 5.70
N LYS A 77 -2.85 -3.21 5.41
CA LYS A 77 -1.44 -3.57 5.57
C LYS A 77 -0.56 -2.71 4.65
N PHE A 78 -0.96 -2.51 3.40
CA PHE A 78 -0.21 -1.67 2.47
C PHE A 78 -0.15 -0.21 2.90
N VAL A 79 -1.25 0.34 3.43
CA VAL A 79 -1.28 1.70 4.01
C VAL A 79 -0.33 1.80 5.20
N ALA A 80 -0.31 0.79 6.09
CA ALA A 80 0.63 0.76 7.22
C ALA A 80 2.08 0.74 6.73
N TYR A 81 2.39 -0.10 5.73
CA TYR A 81 3.70 -0.16 5.09
C TYR A 81 4.16 1.20 4.54
N LEU A 82 3.29 1.95 3.85
CA LEU A 82 3.64 3.29 3.35
C LEU A 82 3.99 4.28 4.49
N LEU A 83 3.26 4.21 5.60
CA LEU A 83 3.54 5.04 6.78
C LEU A 83 4.86 4.62 7.45
N GLU A 84 5.13 3.32 7.55
CA GLU A 84 6.38 2.78 8.10
C GLU A 84 7.61 3.20 7.27
N LEU A 85 7.51 3.21 5.94
CA LEU A 85 8.56 3.77 5.09
C LEU A 85 8.79 5.26 5.38
N ARG A 86 7.71 6.02 5.61
CA ARG A 86 7.84 7.44 5.93
C ARG A 86 8.46 7.67 7.31
N GLU A 87 8.14 6.84 8.30
CA GLU A 87 8.76 6.87 9.63
C GLU A 87 10.26 6.58 9.58
N GLN A 88 10.73 5.85 8.56
CA GLN A 88 12.15 5.64 8.28
C GLN A 88 12.83 6.84 7.59
N GLY A 89 12.08 7.91 7.31
CA GLY A 89 12.59 9.14 6.69
C GLY A 89 12.56 9.16 5.17
N LEU A 90 11.89 8.20 4.51
CA LEU A 90 11.80 8.17 3.06
C LEU A 90 10.81 9.25 2.56
N GLY A 91 11.28 10.06 1.60
CA GLY A 91 10.42 10.99 0.87
C GLY A 91 9.54 10.29 -0.17
N PRO A 92 8.57 10.99 -0.78
CA PRO A 92 7.59 10.40 -1.70
C PRO A 92 8.23 9.63 -2.87
N ASP A 93 9.27 10.19 -3.50
CA ASP A 93 9.96 9.51 -4.61
C ASP A 93 10.65 8.22 -4.15
N ALA A 94 11.33 8.26 -3.01
CA ALA A 94 11.99 7.07 -2.44
C ALA A 94 10.97 5.99 -2.05
N VAL A 95 9.81 6.37 -1.50
CA VAL A 95 8.71 5.42 -1.24
C VAL A 95 8.26 4.76 -2.53
N VAL A 96 8.10 5.53 -3.62
CA VAL A 96 7.72 5.00 -4.95
C VAL A 96 8.78 4.03 -5.47
N ASP A 97 10.06 4.36 -5.34
CA ASP A 97 11.16 3.50 -5.78
C ASP A 97 11.15 2.16 -5.04
N VAL A 98 11.04 2.17 -3.70
CA VAL A 98 11.01 0.94 -2.89
C VAL A 98 9.84 0.04 -3.28
N MET A 99 8.60 0.55 -3.30
CA MET A 99 7.46 -0.31 -3.69
C MET A 99 7.50 -0.78 -5.15
N SER A 100 8.17 -0.02 -6.02
CA SER A 100 8.36 -0.39 -7.43
C SER A 100 9.36 -1.52 -7.60
N ASP A 101 10.36 -1.57 -6.74
CA ASP A 101 11.43 -2.56 -6.80
C ASP A 101 11.05 -3.83 -6.03
N ASP A 102 10.31 -3.70 -4.93
CA ASP A 102 9.92 -4.83 -4.08
C ASP A 102 8.67 -5.55 -4.63
N TYR A 103 7.67 -4.82 -5.13
CA TYR A 103 6.35 -5.42 -5.42
C TYR A 103 5.85 -5.20 -6.85
N LEU A 104 6.67 -4.64 -7.75
CA LEU A 104 6.20 -4.17 -9.07
C LEU A 104 5.03 -3.19 -8.96
N LEU A 105 4.98 -2.36 -7.93
CA LEU A 105 3.90 -1.40 -7.72
C LEU A 105 4.39 0.04 -7.86
N TYR A 106 3.60 0.90 -8.47
CA TYR A 106 3.93 2.32 -8.53
C TYR A 106 2.71 3.20 -8.28
N ALA A 107 2.98 4.41 -7.83
CA ALA A 107 2.04 5.52 -7.78
C ALA A 107 2.77 6.76 -8.28
N TYR A 108 2.03 7.83 -8.58
CA TYR A 108 2.67 9.11 -8.84
C TYR A 108 3.20 9.68 -7.52
N PRO A 109 4.43 10.24 -7.46
CA PRO A 109 4.97 10.82 -6.24
C PRO A 109 4.05 11.85 -5.57
N GLY A 110 3.30 12.62 -6.37
CA GLY A 110 2.29 13.56 -5.86
C GLY A 110 1.12 12.90 -5.14
N ASP A 111 0.74 11.67 -5.52
CA ASP A 111 -0.30 10.91 -4.82
C ASP A 111 0.20 10.41 -3.47
N VAL A 112 1.45 9.95 -3.40
CA VAL A 112 2.11 9.55 -2.15
C VAL A 112 2.27 10.76 -1.23
N LEU A 113 2.76 11.88 -1.75
CA LEU A 113 2.87 13.14 -1.01
C LEU A 113 1.52 13.55 -0.42
N SER A 114 0.47 13.59 -1.24
CA SER A 114 -0.88 13.94 -0.79
C SER A 114 -1.37 13.01 0.32
N PHE A 115 -1.12 11.70 0.21
CA PHE A 115 -1.50 10.74 1.24
C PHE A 115 -0.75 10.96 2.56
N LEU A 116 0.56 11.22 2.51
CA LEU A 116 1.37 11.47 3.70
C LEU A 116 0.97 12.79 4.39
N ASP A 117 0.77 13.85 3.61
CA ASP A 117 0.29 15.14 4.12
C ASP A 117 -1.09 15.02 4.78
N ASP A 118 -2.01 14.30 4.15
CA ASP A 118 -3.35 14.05 4.71
C ASP A 118 -3.28 13.19 5.98
N SER A 119 -2.31 12.28 6.07
CA SER A 119 -2.08 11.46 7.28
C SER A 119 -1.59 12.33 8.44
N VAL A 120 -0.65 13.24 8.21
CA VAL A 120 -0.18 14.21 9.22
C VAL A 120 -1.34 15.10 9.69
N ARG A 121 -2.12 15.66 8.77
CA ARG A 121 -3.29 16.49 9.10
C ARG A 121 -4.37 15.74 9.87
N THR A 122 -4.55 14.45 9.57
CA THR A 122 -5.48 13.61 10.33
C THR A 122 -5.02 13.48 11.77
N LEU A 123 -3.72 13.27 12.01
CA LEU A 123 -3.17 13.22 13.37
C LEU A 123 -3.29 14.57 14.09
N GLU A 124 -3.05 15.69 13.41
CA GLU A 124 -3.27 17.03 13.98
C GLU A 124 -4.73 17.25 14.42
N ALA A 125 -5.68 16.80 13.61
CA ALA A 125 -7.10 16.87 13.97
C ALA A 125 -7.43 16.00 15.19
N VAL A 126 -6.85 14.80 15.27
CA VAL A 126 -7.04 13.90 16.43
C VAL A 126 -6.40 14.49 17.70
N GLU A 127 -5.20 15.06 17.62
CA GLU A 127 -4.53 15.76 18.73
C GLU A 127 -5.41 16.91 19.23
N THR A 128 -5.89 17.76 18.32
CA THR A 128 -6.78 18.90 18.67
C THR A 128 -8.06 18.43 19.36
N LEU A 129 -8.68 17.35 18.88
CA LEU A 129 -9.88 16.80 19.51
C LEU A 129 -9.58 16.23 20.90
N ALA A 130 -8.45 15.53 21.06
CA ALA A 130 -8.03 14.98 22.34
C ALA A 130 -7.78 16.08 23.38
N GLU A 131 -7.12 17.19 22.99
CA GLU A 131 -6.91 18.35 23.86
C GLU A 131 -8.22 18.99 24.32
N VAL A 132 -9.19 19.16 23.39
CA VAL A 132 -10.52 19.71 23.71
C VAL A 132 -11.29 18.80 24.67
N ASP A 133 -11.16 17.48 24.51
CA ASP A 133 -11.81 16.48 25.37
C ASP A 133 -11.05 16.23 26.69
N GLY A 134 -9.91 16.91 26.93
CA GLY A 134 -9.08 16.75 28.13
C GLY A 134 -8.37 15.39 28.23
N ARG A 135 -8.06 14.78 27.08
CA ARG A 135 -7.36 13.50 26.95
C ARG A 135 -5.89 13.74 26.60
N ASP A 136 -5.15 14.32 27.55
CA ASP A 136 -3.75 14.72 27.38
C ASP A 136 -2.84 13.54 26.99
N ASP A 137 -3.10 12.34 27.51
CA ASP A 137 -2.37 11.11 27.17
C ASP A 137 -2.47 10.76 25.68
N VAL A 138 -3.67 10.92 25.11
CA VAL A 138 -3.91 10.67 23.68
C VAL A 138 -3.30 11.77 22.83
N ALA A 139 -3.40 13.03 23.26
CA ALA A 139 -2.79 14.16 22.55
C ALA A 139 -1.27 13.98 22.43
N GLU A 140 -0.59 13.61 23.53
CA GLU A 140 0.84 13.34 23.54
C GLU A 140 1.22 12.15 22.65
N GLU A 141 0.46 11.04 22.68
CA GLU A 141 0.72 9.88 21.83
C GLU A 141 0.59 10.23 20.34
N VAL A 142 -0.45 10.97 19.98
CA VAL A 142 -0.73 11.37 18.60
C VAL A 142 0.33 12.35 18.10
N GLN A 143 0.74 13.29 18.94
CA GLN A 143 1.84 14.21 18.63
C GLN A 143 3.14 13.47 18.32
N GLN A 144 3.48 12.45 19.12
CA GLN A 144 4.68 11.63 18.89
C GLN A 144 4.59 10.84 17.57
N ARG A 145 3.42 10.28 17.24
CA ARG A 145 3.18 9.62 15.94
C ARG A 145 3.31 10.61 14.79
N ARG A 146 2.72 11.79 14.90
CA ARG A 146 2.80 12.85 13.89
C ARG A 146 4.24 13.24 13.60
N ASN A 147 5.04 13.45 14.64
CA ASN A 147 6.44 13.86 14.50
C ASN A 147 7.30 12.81 13.80
N ARG A 148 6.93 11.51 13.85
CA ARG A 148 7.60 10.46 13.09
C ARG A 148 7.28 10.49 11.60
N LEU A 149 6.15 11.06 11.21
CA LEU A 149 5.74 11.17 9.79
C LEU A 149 6.21 12.47 9.12
N MET A 150 6.75 13.42 9.90
CA MET A 150 7.34 14.68 9.41
C MET A 150 8.78 14.52 8.92
#